data_AF-A0A9P5ZTQ3-F1
#
_entry.id   AF-A0A9P5ZTQ3-F1
#
_cell.length_a   1.000
_cell.length_b   1.000
_cell.length_c   1.000
_cell.angle_alpha   90.00
_cell.angle_beta   90.00
_cell.angle_gamma   90.00
#
_symmetry.space_group_name_H-M   'P 1'
#
loop_
_entity.id
_entity.type
_entity.pdbx_description
1 polymer ?
#
loop_
_entity_poly.entity_id
_entity_poly.type
_entity_poly.pdbx_seq_one_letter_code
_entity_poly.pdbx_strand_id
1 'polypeptide(L)'
;MSATVQLPLRALIECSQCHKSVTVKLCTDCMEAAYCSVECQRKDWPQHKPGCKRTEYIDVSTLYPFLALLAALAHSHPMKPLHPATTRRIFNDPNPGVPAQVFPDNTAAKLIILGKEIPEIPLQERSSSPSWWPSAHTPFVRSKLFRRLTFQGYGLPIATSICLAILAQIYTSVPAEGGRKMRLRYHGTPIADFGIAWGAADVKCQDTFAFFDEENGVFWKGDDPNDHYWIWFKTVKGEEVILDVSMYQFNMCLMVQMQPYNESCPLLELAPAFWRDRVINRNTPSLHTERQRLSVLHNTELHAVVTFGRNTLRPQDAQAIWNFMSQISSEPMPEIERQMAVIWTVSNCIQMKAMLEAQAWKRYPPTPTLALDLDPGERGGDDEPAEEWTKFLKKWKKLKKRGGTAESIADAFKRWQQKVAA
;
A
#
# COMPACT_ATOMS: atom_id res chain seq x y z
N MET A 1 11.06 31.57 -5.39
CA MET A 1 10.04 31.30 -6.43
C MET A 1 9.20 30.13 -5.95
N SER A 2 7.87 30.22 -6.07
CA SER A 2 6.97 29.16 -5.59
C SER A 2 7.04 27.96 -6.53
N ALA A 3 7.05 26.75 -5.98
CA ALA A 3 6.91 25.55 -6.80
C ALA A 3 5.48 25.48 -7.38
N THR A 4 5.21 24.58 -8.32
CA THR A 4 3.85 24.40 -8.86
C THR A 4 3.61 22.94 -9.17
N VAL A 5 2.44 22.43 -8.75
CA VAL A 5 1.97 21.10 -9.13
C VAL A 5 1.61 21.09 -10.61
N GLN A 6 2.15 20.13 -11.34
CA GLN A 6 1.95 19.96 -12.77
C GLN A 6 1.14 18.69 -13.01
N LEU A 7 -0.15 18.86 -13.35
CA LEU A 7 -1.05 17.74 -13.58
C LEU A 7 -0.76 17.06 -14.93
N PRO A 8 -0.81 15.72 -14.99
CA PRO A 8 -0.76 14.98 -16.25
C PRO A 8 -2.10 15.09 -17.00
N LEU A 9 -2.14 14.55 -18.22
CA LEU A 9 -3.41 14.34 -18.93
C LEU A 9 -4.35 13.48 -18.09
N ARG A 10 -5.63 13.81 -18.04
CA ARG A 10 -6.64 13.03 -17.29
C ARG A 10 -7.19 11.84 -18.09
N ALA A 11 -7.41 12.04 -19.38
CA ALA A 11 -7.99 11.05 -20.28
C ALA A 11 -7.56 11.32 -21.73
N LEU A 12 -7.60 10.27 -22.57
CA LEU A 12 -7.28 10.33 -23.99
C LEU A 12 -8.52 10.68 -24.83
N ILE A 13 -9.11 11.84 -24.56
CA ILE A 13 -10.38 12.25 -25.20
C ILE A 13 -10.29 13.53 -26.02
N GLU A 14 -9.24 14.35 -25.87
CA GLU A 14 -9.13 15.65 -26.55
C GLU A 14 -7.78 15.78 -27.25
N CYS A 15 -7.79 16.31 -28.48
CA CYS A 15 -6.57 16.59 -29.24
C CYS A 15 -5.92 17.90 -28.77
N SER A 16 -4.64 17.85 -28.39
CA SER A 16 -3.86 19.00 -27.93
C SER A 16 -3.74 20.13 -28.97
N GLN A 17 -3.96 19.83 -30.26
CA GLN A 17 -3.87 20.84 -31.33
C GLN A 17 -5.22 21.39 -31.80
N CYS A 18 -6.21 20.52 -32.00
CA CYS A 18 -7.49 20.91 -32.61
C CYS A 18 -8.66 20.92 -31.63
N HIS A 19 -8.43 20.52 -30.38
CA HIS A 19 -9.40 20.51 -29.27
C HIS A 19 -10.67 19.70 -29.53
N LYS A 20 -10.68 18.87 -30.58
CA LYS A 20 -11.81 17.99 -30.87
C LYS A 20 -11.81 16.81 -29.90
N SER A 21 -12.99 16.50 -29.39
CA SER A 21 -13.22 15.33 -28.53
C SER A 21 -13.29 14.05 -29.35
N VAL A 22 -12.15 13.40 -29.55
CA VAL A 22 -12.01 12.18 -30.36
C VAL A 22 -11.01 11.23 -29.72
N THR A 23 -10.92 9.99 -30.20
CA THR A 23 -9.84 9.09 -29.81
C THR A 23 -8.50 9.66 -30.24
N VAL A 24 -7.62 9.92 -29.27
CA VAL A 24 -6.29 10.48 -29.49
C VAL A 24 -5.19 9.50 -29.13
N LYS A 25 -4.01 9.68 -29.74
CA LYS A 25 -2.79 8.94 -29.44
C LYS A 25 -1.80 9.85 -28.74
N LEU A 26 -1.15 9.32 -27.72
CA LEU A 26 -0.08 10.03 -27.02
C LEU A 26 1.11 10.30 -27.94
N CYS A 27 1.78 11.42 -27.72
CA CYS A 27 3.12 11.65 -28.24
C CYS A 27 4.04 10.51 -27.74
N THR A 28 4.66 9.78 -28.67
CA THR A 28 5.50 8.62 -28.34
C THR A 28 6.77 8.99 -27.58
N ASP A 29 7.23 10.23 -27.74
CA ASP A 29 8.46 10.72 -27.14
C ASP A 29 8.27 11.18 -25.69
N CYS A 30 7.24 11.97 -25.41
CA CYS A 30 7.06 12.60 -24.11
C CYS A 30 5.84 12.13 -23.34
N MET A 31 4.84 11.53 -24.00
CA MET A 31 3.55 11.08 -23.43
C MET A 31 2.73 12.15 -22.66
N GLU A 32 3.08 13.44 -22.78
CA GLU A 32 2.38 14.56 -22.12
C GLU A 32 1.36 15.27 -23.03
N ALA A 33 1.39 15.00 -24.34
CA ALA A 33 0.44 15.55 -25.33
C ALA A 33 -0.25 14.41 -26.09
N ALA A 34 -1.46 14.65 -26.58
CA ALA A 34 -2.24 13.66 -27.31
C ALA A 34 -2.85 14.25 -28.58
N TYR A 35 -2.77 13.53 -29.70
CA TYR A 35 -3.20 14.01 -31.01
C TYR A 35 -4.14 13.03 -31.69
N CYS A 36 -5.15 13.55 -32.39
CA CYS A 36 -6.05 12.72 -33.20
C CYS A 36 -5.38 12.21 -34.49
N SER A 37 -4.31 12.87 -34.95
CA SER A 37 -3.62 12.54 -36.18
C SER A 37 -2.18 13.08 -36.21
N VAL A 38 -1.35 12.56 -37.11
CA VAL A 38 0.04 13.02 -37.31
C VAL A 38 0.07 14.44 -37.83
N GLU A 39 -0.94 14.86 -38.61
CA GLU A 39 -1.06 16.24 -39.10
C GLU A 39 -1.25 17.22 -37.94
N CYS A 40 -2.09 16.86 -36.95
CA CYS A 40 -2.27 17.67 -35.74
C CYS A 40 -0.97 17.74 -34.92
N GLN A 41 -0.26 16.63 -34.77
CA GLN A 41 1.04 16.62 -34.09
C GLN A 41 2.08 17.51 -34.81
N ARG A 42 2.16 17.44 -36.15
CA ARG A 42 3.08 18.26 -36.94
C ARG A 42 2.75 19.75 -36.86
N LYS A 43 1.46 20.10 -36.79
CA LYS A 43 1.01 21.49 -36.61
C LYS A 43 1.37 22.04 -35.23
N ASP A 44 1.24 21.23 -34.18
CA ASP A 44 1.62 21.60 -32.82
C ASP A 44 3.14 21.58 -32.59
N TRP A 45 3.89 20.87 -33.45
CA TRP A 45 5.32 20.60 -33.25
C TRP A 45 6.18 21.83 -32.95
N PRO A 46 6.01 23.01 -33.60
CA PRO A 46 6.79 24.20 -33.25
C PRO A 46 6.62 24.63 -31.79
N GLN A 47 5.43 24.46 -31.21
CA GLN A 47 5.12 24.82 -29.82
C GLN A 47 5.46 23.68 -28.85
N HIS A 48 5.25 22.43 -29.27
CA HIS A 48 5.49 21.24 -28.45
C HIS A 48 6.98 20.87 -28.32
N LYS A 49 7.75 21.01 -29.41
CA LYS A 49 9.15 20.56 -29.50
C LYS A 49 10.05 21.07 -28.36
N PRO A 50 9.98 22.35 -27.92
CA PRO A 50 10.82 22.83 -26.82
C PRO A 50 10.61 22.08 -25.50
N GLY A 51 9.39 21.61 -25.22
CA GLY A 51 9.03 20.86 -24.01
C GLY A 51 9.08 19.33 -24.17
N CYS A 52 9.07 18.83 -25.40
CA CYS A 52 9.14 17.40 -25.70
C CYS A 52 10.46 16.79 -25.19
N LYS A 53 10.43 15.53 -24.72
CA LYS A 53 11.57 14.79 -24.14
C LYS A 53 12.17 15.37 -22.85
N ARG A 54 11.51 16.33 -22.22
CA ARG A 54 11.90 16.81 -20.87
C ARG A 54 11.22 16.03 -19.74
N THR A 55 10.49 14.97 -20.05
CA THR A 55 9.80 14.15 -19.07
C THR A 55 10.49 12.81 -18.92
N GLU A 56 10.80 12.45 -17.68
CA GLU A 56 11.35 11.16 -17.30
C GLU A 56 10.30 10.39 -16.50
N TYR A 57 10.14 9.10 -16.82
CA TYR A 57 9.10 8.26 -16.25
C TYR A 57 9.66 7.21 -15.31
N ILE A 58 8.99 7.05 -14.17
CA ILE A 58 9.18 5.95 -13.22
C ILE A 58 8.01 4.98 -13.38
N ASP A 59 8.29 3.69 -13.58
CA ASP A 59 7.23 2.69 -13.58
C ASP A 59 6.80 2.39 -12.15
N VAL A 60 5.50 2.48 -11.86
CA VAL A 60 4.97 2.15 -10.54
C VAL A 60 5.22 0.69 -10.17
N SER A 61 5.39 -0.21 -11.15
CA SER A 61 5.71 -1.62 -10.89
C SER A 61 7.10 -1.82 -10.31
N THR A 62 8.04 -0.90 -10.55
CA THR A 62 9.38 -0.92 -9.95
C THR A 62 9.50 0.04 -8.77
N LEU A 63 8.60 1.03 -8.66
CA LEU A 63 8.58 1.99 -7.55
C LEU A 63 7.84 1.48 -6.31
N TYR A 64 6.79 0.65 -6.43
CA TYR A 64 6.02 0.24 -5.26
C TYR A 64 6.84 -0.45 -4.14
N PRO A 65 7.95 -1.17 -4.41
CA PRO A 65 8.82 -1.66 -3.35
C PRO A 65 9.40 -0.54 -2.49
N PHE A 66 9.80 0.58 -3.11
CA PHE A 66 10.22 1.77 -2.36
C PHE A 66 9.06 2.34 -1.53
N LEU A 67 7.84 2.36 -2.05
CA LEU A 67 6.68 2.84 -1.29
C LEU A 67 6.38 1.92 -0.09
N ALA A 68 6.58 0.62 -0.23
CA ALA A 68 6.50 -0.34 0.87
C ALA A 68 7.61 -0.12 1.92
N LEU A 69 8.82 0.24 1.50
CA LEU A 69 9.90 0.65 2.42
C LEU A 69 9.47 1.86 3.26
N LEU A 70 8.87 2.88 2.63
CA LEU A 70 8.39 4.06 3.35
C LEU A 70 7.34 3.69 4.41
N ALA A 71 6.43 2.76 4.09
CA ALA A 71 5.47 2.23 5.07
C ALA A 71 6.17 1.50 6.23
N ALA A 72 7.14 0.62 5.94
CA ALA A 72 7.89 -0.11 6.96
C ALA A 72 8.71 0.83 7.87
N LEU A 73 9.29 1.90 7.31
CA LEU A 73 9.98 2.94 8.07
C LEU A 73 9.02 3.72 8.97
N ALA A 74 7.79 3.99 8.53
CA ALA A 74 6.76 4.61 9.37
C ALA A 74 6.38 3.73 10.57
N HIS A 75 6.22 2.41 10.37
CA HIS A 75 5.96 1.47 11.47
C HIS A 75 7.13 1.37 12.46
N SER A 76 8.35 1.62 12.00
CA SER A 76 9.57 1.58 12.81
C SER A 76 9.99 2.96 13.32
N HIS A 77 9.17 3.99 13.12
CA HIS A 77 9.54 5.36 13.42
C HIS A 77 9.64 5.59 14.94
N PRO A 78 10.70 6.24 15.47
CA PRO A 78 10.88 6.38 16.93
C PRO A 78 9.76 7.14 17.66
N MET A 79 9.07 8.05 16.95
CA MET A 79 7.93 8.80 17.53
C MET A 79 6.60 8.04 17.47
N LYS A 80 6.55 6.89 16.78
CA LYS A 80 5.35 6.06 16.77
C LYS A 80 5.24 5.37 18.14
N PRO A 81 4.12 5.50 18.87
CA PRO A 81 3.91 4.73 20.08
C PRO A 81 4.07 3.23 19.82
N LEU A 82 4.73 2.54 20.74
CA LEU A 82 4.80 1.09 20.70
C LEU A 82 3.40 0.51 20.98
N HIS A 83 3.06 -0.55 20.26
CA HIS A 83 1.81 -1.27 20.51
C HIS A 83 1.90 -1.94 21.90
N PRO A 84 0.88 -1.84 22.79
CA PRO A 84 0.94 -2.39 24.15
C PRO A 84 1.31 -3.89 24.21
N ALA A 85 0.80 -4.68 23.26
CA ALA A 85 1.15 -6.10 23.15
C ALA A 85 2.64 -6.38 22.81
N THR A 86 3.39 -5.37 22.37
CA THR A 86 4.85 -5.47 22.11
C THR A 86 5.69 -5.02 23.30
N THR A 87 5.08 -4.52 24.39
CA THR A 87 5.79 -4.12 25.62
C THR A 87 5.38 -4.94 26.83
N ARG A 88 4.34 -5.79 26.70
CA ARG A 88 3.81 -6.63 27.78
C ARG A 88 3.98 -8.10 27.46
N ARG A 89 4.12 -8.93 28.50
CA ARG A 89 4.23 -10.40 28.37
C ARG A 89 2.90 -10.99 27.89
N ILE A 90 2.94 -11.95 26.97
CA ILE A 90 1.76 -12.71 26.52
C ILE A 90 1.59 -13.95 27.39
N PHE A 91 0.40 -14.16 27.95
CA PHE A 91 0.10 -15.26 28.87
C PHE A 91 -0.61 -16.45 28.24
N ASN A 92 -1.42 -16.22 27.22
CA ASN A 92 -2.12 -17.30 26.54
C ASN A 92 -1.29 -17.87 25.39
N ASP A 93 -1.93 -18.75 24.61
CA ASP A 93 -1.33 -19.43 23.47
C ASP A 93 -2.01 -18.97 22.16
N PRO A 94 -1.62 -17.82 21.58
CA PRO A 94 -2.12 -17.37 20.28
C PRO A 94 -1.35 -17.98 19.10
N ASN A 95 -0.80 -19.21 19.23
CA ASN A 95 -0.04 -19.84 18.15
C ASN A 95 -0.86 -20.02 16.85
N PRO A 96 -0.20 -20.25 15.70
CA PRO A 96 -0.87 -20.63 14.45
C PRO A 96 -1.75 -21.86 14.64
N GLY A 97 -2.92 -21.87 13.99
CA GLY A 97 -3.90 -22.96 14.10
C GLY A 97 -4.87 -22.86 15.29
N VAL A 98 -4.59 -22.02 16.29
CA VAL A 98 -5.53 -21.76 17.39
C VAL A 98 -6.75 -21.00 16.84
N PRO A 99 -7.99 -21.49 17.05
CA PRO A 99 -9.19 -20.89 16.50
C PRO A 99 -9.45 -19.51 17.12
N ALA A 100 -10.11 -18.63 16.33
CA ALA A 100 -10.60 -17.36 16.85
C ALA A 100 -11.64 -17.60 17.95
N GLN A 101 -11.62 -16.75 18.98
CA GLN A 101 -12.59 -16.78 20.06
C GLN A 101 -13.79 -15.89 19.70
N VAL A 102 -15.00 -16.38 19.96
CA VAL A 102 -16.24 -15.59 19.83
C VAL A 102 -16.46 -14.82 21.13
N PHE A 103 -16.74 -13.52 21.01
CA PHE A 103 -16.99 -12.61 22.12
C PHE A 103 -18.49 -12.39 22.34
N PRO A 104 -18.92 -11.81 23.48
CA PRO A 104 -20.34 -11.58 23.78
C PRO A 104 -21.10 -10.74 22.76
N ASP A 105 -20.40 -9.91 21.98
CA ASP A 105 -20.97 -9.10 20.90
C ASP A 105 -21.08 -9.85 19.56
N ASN A 106 -20.88 -11.17 19.57
CA ASN A 106 -20.86 -12.07 18.41
C ASN A 106 -19.74 -11.80 17.39
N THR A 107 -18.80 -10.90 17.68
CA THR A 107 -17.59 -10.81 16.88
C THR A 107 -16.59 -11.89 17.29
N ALA A 108 -15.64 -12.18 16.41
CA ALA A 108 -14.59 -13.15 16.69
C ALA A 108 -13.22 -12.64 16.26
N ALA A 109 -12.21 -12.92 17.06
CA ALA A 109 -10.82 -12.61 16.76
C ALA A 109 -9.87 -13.56 17.50
N LYS A 110 -8.59 -13.58 17.13
CA LYS A 110 -7.55 -14.23 17.92
C LYS A 110 -7.28 -13.42 19.19
N LEU A 111 -7.64 -13.96 20.35
CA LEU A 111 -7.43 -13.31 21.64
C LEU A 111 -5.96 -13.35 22.05
N ILE A 112 -5.43 -12.22 22.52
CA ILE A 112 -4.11 -12.09 23.14
C ILE A 112 -4.29 -11.55 24.55
N ILE A 113 -3.86 -12.32 25.55
CA ILE A 113 -3.92 -11.93 26.97
C ILE A 113 -2.58 -11.35 27.38
N LEU A 114 -2.59 -10.09 27.81
CA LEU A 114 -1.42 -9.32 28.19
C LEU A 114 -1.27 -9.31 29.71
N GLY A 115 -0.11 -9.77 30.18
CA GLY A 115 0.33 -9.69 31.56
C GLY A 115 1.15 -8.44 31.83
N LYS A 116 2.11 -8.52 32.76
CA LYS A 116 2.97 -7.41 33.17
C LYS A 116 3.84 -6.87 32.03
N GLU A 117 4.19 -5.59 32.13
CA GLU A 117 5.22 -4.97 31.30
C GLU A 117 6.55 -5.72 31.44
N ILE A 118 7.24 -5.93 30.32
CA ILE A 118 8.57 -6.54 30.32
C ILE A 118 9.63 -5.44 30.43
N PRO A 119 10.78 -5.70 31.08
CA PRO A 119 11.86 -4.73 31.16
C PRO A 119 12.26 -4.18 29.80
N GLU A 120 12.73 -2.93 29.79
CA GLU A 120 13.27 -2.33 28.57
C GLU A 120 14.44 -3.15 28.05
N ILE A 121 14.23 -3.76 26.89
CA ILE A 121 15.23 -4.49 26.11
C ILE A 121 15.12 -3.99 24.67
N PRO A 122 16.22 -4.00 23.89
CA PRO A 122 16.17 -3.61 22.49
C PRO A 122 15.06 -4.36 21.74
N LEU A 123 14.31 -3.65 20.88
CA LEU A 123 13.16 -4.22 20.16
C LEU A 123 13.54 -5.45 19.34
N GLN A 124 14.75 -5.47 18.77
CA GLN A 124 15.29 -6.58 18.01
C GLN A 124 15.37 -7.86 18.86
N GLU A 125 15.92 -7.76 20.07
CA GLU A 125 16.03 -8.86 21.02
C GLU A 125 14.66 -9.30 21.51
N ARG A 126 13.76 -8.34 21.73
CA ARG A 126 12.41 -8.60 22.20
C ARG A 126 11.61 -9.50 21.25
N SER A 127 11.72 -9.27 19.94
CA SER A 127 10.95 -10.00 18.92
C SER A 127 11.20 -11.50 18.91
N SER A 128 12.33 -11.96 19.46
CA SER A 128 12.69 -13.38 19.56
C SER A 128 12.73 -13.89 21.00
N SER A 129 12.50 -13.04 22.00
CA SER A 129 12.67 -13.38 23.40
C SER A 129 11.55 -14.26 23.97
N PRO A 130 11.85 -15.42 24.56
CA PRO A 130 10.88 -16.20 25.33
C PRO A 130 10.29 -15.44 26.53
N SER A 131 10.95 -14.38 27.03
CA SER A 131 10.40 -13.57 28.13
C SER A 131 9.14 -12.79 27.72
N TRP A 132 9.05 -12.40 26.44
CA TRP A 132 7.90 -11.70 25.89
C TRP A 132 6.73 -12.65 25.62
N TRP A 133 6.99 -13.79 24.96
CA TRP A 133 5.97 -14.81 24.68
C TRP A 133 6.56 -16.22 24.85
N PRO A 134 6.42 -16.82 26.05
CA PRO A 134 7.04 -18.10 26.39
C PRO A 134 6.43 -19.30 25.66
N SER A 135 5.11 -19.27 25.43
CA SER A 135 4.34 -20.36 24.83
C SER A 135 4.42 -20.45 23.31
N ALA A 136 5.13 -19.53 22.64
CA ALA A 136 5.31 -19.59 21.19
C ALA A 136 5.97 -20.92 20.77
N HIS A 137 5.41 -21.61 19.77
CA HIS A 137 5.92 -22.90 19.30
C HIS A 137 7.38 -22.82 18.84
N THR A 138 7.76 -21.71 18.19
CA THR A 138 9.12 -21.48 17.70
C THR A 138 9.49 -19.99 17.80
N PRO A 139 10.80 -19.66 17.78
CA PRO A 139 11.24 -18.27 17.67
C PRO A 139 10.70 -17.56 16.41
N PHE A 140 10.51 -18.28 15.30
CA PHE A 140 9.95 -17.71 14.06
C PHE A 140 8.50 -17.26 14.23
N VAL A 141 7.66 -18.12 14.83
CA VAL A 141 6.26 -17.79 15.15
C VAL A 141 6.20 -16.57 16.08
N ARG A 142 7.07 -16.54 17.10
CA ARG A 142 7.21 -15.40 18.00
C ARG A 142 7.52 -14.12 17.24
N SER A 143 8.58 -14.12 16.43
CA SER A 143 9.01 -12.93 15.69
C SER A 143 7.98 -12.48 14.64
N LYS A 144 7.26 -13.41 14.00
CA LYS A 144 6.17 -13.08 13.08
C LYS A 144 5.01 -12.38 13.80
N LEU A 145 4.55 -12.91 14.94
CA LEU A 145 3.52 -12.24 15.74
C LEU A 145 3.98 -10.85 16.18
N PHE A 146 5.23 -10.72 16.65
CA PHE A 146 5.79 -9.42 17.05
C PHE A 146 5.72 -8.42 15.90
N ARG A 147 6.20 -8.80 14.71
CA ARG A 147 6.11 -7.95 13.51
C ARG A 147 4.66 -7.60 13.19
N ARG A 148 3.74 -8.56 13.17
CA ARG A 148 2.31 -8.27 12.90
C ARG A 148 1.75 -7.22 13.85
N LEU A 149 2.10 -7.27 15.14
CA LEU A 149 1.71 -6.25 16.13
C LEU A 149 2.37 -4.90 15.89
N THR A 150 3.65 -4.86 15.50
CA THR A 150 4.35 -3.61 15.11
C THR A 150 3.70 -2.96 13.88
N PHE A 151 3.19 -3.77 12.97
CA PHE A 151 2.53 -3.34 11.74
C PHE A 151 1.05 -2.95 11.92
N GLN A 152 0.50 -2.99 13.14
CA GLN A 152 -0.86 -2.52 13.41
C GLN A 152 -1.00 -0.99 13.39
N GLY A 153 -2.22 -0.57 13.04
CA GLY A 153 -2.71 0.81 13.05
C GLY A 153 -2.09 1.72 11.99
N TYR A 154 -2.51 2.99 12.02
CA TYR A 154 -1.91 4.09 11.24
C TYR A 154 -1.97 3.94 9.71
N GLY A 155 -2.83 3.07 9.17
CA GLY A 155 -2.94 2.83 7.73
C GLY A 155 -3.21 4.12 6.93
N LEU A 156 -4.15 4.95 7.39
CA LEU A 156 -4.49 6.21 6.74
C LEU A 156 -3.35 7.26 6.83
N PRO A 157 -2.74 7.55 8.00
CA PRO A 157 -1.53 8.38 8.08
C PRO A 157 -0.39 7.92 7.16
N ILE A 158 -0.12 6.61 7.09
CA ILE A 158 0.94 6.06 6.23
C ILE A 158 0.61 6.29 4.76
N ALA A 159 -0.57 5.88 4.29
CA ALA A 159 -0.98 6.06 2.91
C ALA A 159 -0.99 7.53 2.49
N THR A 160 -1.43 8.43 3.38
CA THR A 160 -1.44 9.87 3.16
C THR A 160 -0.04 10.43 3.00
N SER A 161 0.86 10.10 3.92
CA SER A 161 2.24 10.58 3.88
C SER A 161 3.00 10.12 2.62
N ILE A 162 2.77 8.88 2.18
CA ILE A 162 3.36 8.34 0.94
C ILE A 162 2.81 9.09 -0.28
N CYS A 163 1.49 9.28 -0.37
CA CYS A 163 0.88 10.00 -1.50
C CYS A 163 1.33 11.46 -1.56
N LEU A 164 1.48 12.13 -0.42
CA LEU A 164 2.00 13.50 -0.36
C LEU A 164 3.46 13.59 -0.79
N ALA A 165 4.30 12.61 -0.41
CA ALA A 165 5.67 12.55 -0.90
C ALA A 165 5.75 12.37 -2.42
N ILE A 166 4.88 11.53 -3.01
CA ILE A 166 4.75 11.40 -4.47
C ILE A 166 4.34 12.74 -5.09
N LEU A 167 3.33 13.41 -4.55
CA LEU A 167 2.85 14.70 -5.06
C LEU A 167 3.95 15.77 -5.00
N ALA A 168 4.66 15.87 -3.87
CA ALA A 168 5.70 16.87 -3.63
C ALA A 168 6.95 16.66 -4.48
N GLN A 169 7.41 15.41 -4.63
CA GLN A 169 8.70 15.13 -5.26
C GLN A 169 8.59 14.76 -6.74
N ILE A 170 7.47 14.18 -7.19
CA ILE A 170 7.29 13.74 -8.59
C ILE A 170 6.46 14.73 -9.39
N TYR A 171 5.36 15.26 -8.82
CA TYR A 171 4.41 16.09 -9.56
C TYR A 171 4.57 17.59 -9.36
N THR A 172 5.46 18.03 -8.49
CA THR A 172 5.76 19.45 -8.29
C THR A 172 7.04 19.81 -9.04
N SER A 173 7.10 20.97 -9.70
CA SER A 173 8.31 21.48 -10.37
C SER A 173 8.62 22.93 -9.98
N VAL A 174 9.90 23.31 -9.97
CA VAL A 174 10.33 24.71 -9.81
C VAL A 174 10.61 25.31 -11.20
N PRO A 175 10.00 26.44 -11.58
CA PRO A 175 10.14 27.02 -12.92
C PRO A 175 11.58 27.31 -13.36
N ALA A 176 12.46 27.64 -12.43
CA ALA A 176 13.83 28.09 -12.70
C ALA A 176 14.82 26.97 -13.02
N GLU A 177 14.51 25.70 -12.71
CA GLU A 177 15.53 24.64 -12.76
C GLU A 177 15.80 24.11 -14.17
N GLY A 178 14.98 24.45 -15.18
CA GLY A 178 15.09 23.87 -16.52
C GLY A 178 15.10 22.32 -16.53
N GLY A 179 14.74 21.72 -15.39
CA GLY A 179 15.01 20.34 -15.05
C GLY A 179 14.05 19.40 -15.74
N ARG A 180 14.44 18.12 -15.77
CA ARG A 180 13.55 17.06 -16.26
C ARG A 180 12.35 16.94 -15.32
N LYS A 181 11.15 16.92 -15.89
CA LYS A 181 9.91 16.62 -15.18
C LYS A 181 9.89 15.12 -14.86
N MET A 182 9.61 14.76 -13.62
CA MET A 182 9.39 13.36 -13.26
C MET A 182 7.91 13.02 -13.38
N ARG A 183 7.57 11.82 -13.84
CA ARG A 183 6.19 11.32 -13.93
C ARG A 183 6.11 9.85 -13.60
N LEU A 184 4.94 9.43 -13.13
CA LEU A 184 4.65 8.01 -12.97
C LEU A 184 4.02 7.45 -14.26
N ARG A 185 4.31 6.18 -14.54
CA ARG A 185 3.61 5.37 -15.53
C ARG A 185 3.38 3.97 -15.01
N TYR A 186 2.50 3.24 -15.66
CA TYR A 186 2.33 1.80 -15.48
C TYR A 186 2.36 1.12 -16.85
N HIS A 187 3.30 0.20 -17.07
CA HIS A 187 3.47 -0.53 -18.33
C HIS A 187 3.42 0.37 -19.59
N GLY A 188 4.16 1.47 -19.56
CA GLY A 188 4.26 2.40 -20.68
C GLY A 188 3.06 3.35 -20.85
N THR A 189 2.08 3.35 -19.93
CA THR A 189 0.97 4.29 -19.93
C THR A 189 1.09 5.26 -18.75
N PRO A 190 1.09 6.59 -18.96
CA PRO A 190 1.19 7.56 -17.88
C PRO A 190 0.10 7.40 -16.82
N ILE A 191 0.46 7.63 -15.56
CA ILE A 191 -0.49 7.78 -14.46
C ILE A 191 -1.20 9.13 -14.61
N ALA A 192 -2.52 9.08 -14.70
CA ALA A 192 -3.40 10.23 -14.76
C ALA A 192 -3.84 10.70 -13.37
N ASP A 193 -3.91 9.78 -12.41
CA ASP A 193 -4.39 10.05 -11.07
C ASP A 193 -3.87 9.01 -10.06
N PHE A 194 -3.76 9.40 -8.81
CA PHE A 194 -3.49 8.51 -7.69
C PHE A 194 -4.06 9.10 -6.39
N GLY A 195 -4.28 8.23 -5.43
CA GLY A 195 -4.74 8.66 -4.11
C GLY A 195 -5.00 7.48 -3.20
N ILE A 196 -5.93 7.69 -2.28
CA ILE A 196 -6.26 6.73 -1.23
C ILE A 196 -7.69 6.26 -1.45
N ALA A 197 -7.91 4.96 -1.30
CA ALA A 197 -9.21 4.35 -1.23
C ALA A 197 -9.43 3.80 0.18
N TRP A 198 -10.67 3.84 0.63
CA TRP A 198 -11.15 3.40 1.92
C TRP A 198 -12.30 2.41 1.73
N GLY A 199 -12.33 1.38 2.56
CA GLY A 199 -13.41 0.41 2.56
C GLY A 199 -13.09 -0.78 3.45
N ALA A 200 -13.46 -1.97 2.99
CA ALA A 200 -13.24 -3.21 3.73
C ALA A 200 -12.29 -4.16 3.01
N ALA A 201 -11.49 -4.90 3.78
CA ALA A 201 -10.73 -6.05 3.35
C ALA A 201 -11.43 -7.36 3.77
N ASP A 202 -11.46 -8.37 2.89
CA ASP A 202 -11.94 -9.73 3.22
C ASP A 202 -10.88 -10.44 4.07
N VAL A 203 -11.04 -10.32 5.39
CA VAL A 203 -10.16 -10.90 6.40
C VAL A 203 -10.96 -11.88 7.25
N LYS A 204 -10.37 -13.03 7.59
CA LYS A 204 -11.00 -14.01 8.48
C LYS A 204 -10.72 -13.66 9.93
N CYS A 205 -11.64 -14.01 10.83
CA CYS A 205 -11.50 -13.74 12.27
C CYS A 205 -10.25 -14.37 12.90
N GLN A 206 -9.74 -15.47 12.35
CA GLN A 206 -8.47 -16.08 12.79
C GLN A 206 -7.23 -15.21 12.50
N ASP A 207 -7.37 -14.25 11.59
CA ASP A 207 -6.31 -13.33 11.17
C ASP A 207 -6.48 -11.92 11.76
N THR A 208 -7.56 -11.66 12.50
CA THR A 208 -7.73 -10.44 13.31
C THR A 208 -7.34 -10.71 14.76
N PHE A 209 -7.11 -9.64 15.53
CA PHE A 209 -6.72 -9.73 16.94
C PHE A 209 -7.74 -9.04 17.86
N ALA A 210 -7.85 -9.55 19.08
CA ALA A 210 -8.40 -8.82 20.21
C ALA A 210 -7.45 -8.99 21.39
N PHE A 211 -7.48 -8.03 22.31
CA PHE A 211 -6.55 -7.93 23.41
C PHE A 211 -7.30 -7.81 24.73
N PHE A 212 -6.77 -8.48 25.75
CA PHE A 212 -7.21 -8.33 27.13
C PHE A 212 -6.00 -8.07 28.01
N ASP A 213 -5.93 -6.86 28.56
CA ASP A 213 -4.94 -6.48 29.57
C ASP A 213 -5.44 -6.93 30.94
N GLU A 214 -4.85 -8.01 31.46
CA GLU A 214 -5.27 -8.62 32.71
C GLU A 214 -5.01 -7.71 33.91
N GLU A 215 -3.94 -6.91 33.89
CA GLU A 215 -3.57 -6.04 35.01
C GLU A 215 -4.54 -4.86 35.14
N ASN A 216 -4.95 -4.29 34.02
CA ASN A 216 -5.87 -3.15 34.00
C ASN A 216 -7.34 -3.54 33.83
N GLY A 217 -7.63 -4.81 33.51
CA GLY A 217 -8.97 -5.29 33.21
C GLY A 217 -9.57 -4.68 31.93
N VAL A 218 -8.73 -4.30 30.96
CA VAL A 218 -9.15 -3.58 29.75
C VAL A 218 -9.20 -4.53 28.56
N PHE A 219 -10.31 -4.53 27.83
CA PHE A 219 -10.49 -5.27 26.58
C PHE A 219 -10.58 -4.30 25.40
N TRP A 220 -9.91 -4.62 24.29
CA TRP A 220 -10.05 -3.89 23.03
C TRP A 220 -9.83 -4.80 21.83
N LYS A 221 -10.36 -4.39 20.67
CA LYS A 221 -10.11 -5.07 19.40
C LYS A 221 -8.90 -4.44 18.71
N GLY A 222 -8.18 -5.25 17.93
CA GLY A 222 -7.18 -4.72 17.00
C GLY A 222 -7.85 -4.02 15.81
N ASP A 223 -7.06 -3.78 14.77
CA ASP A 223 -7.54 -3.09 13.57
C ASP A 223 -8.78 -3.75 12.97
N ASP A 224 -9.78 -2.93 12.60
CA ASP A 224 -10.99 -3.39 11.95
C ASP A 224 -10.74 -3.56 10.44
N PRO A 225 -10.85 -4.78 9.87
CA PRO A 225 -10.73 -4.96 8.43
C PRO A 225 -11.81 -4.21 7.64
N ASN A 226 -12.88 -3.75 8.27
CA ASN A 226 -13.90 -2.89 7.65
C ASN A 226 -13.52 -1.40 7.62
N ASP A 227 -12.40 -1.01 8.21
CA ASP A 227 -11.81 0.33 8.16
C ASP A 227 -10.40 0.26 7.56
N HIS A 228 -10.34 -0.14 6.29
CA HIS A 228 -9.08 -0.45 5.61
C HIS A 228 -8.74 0.55 4.51
N TYR A 229 -7.45 0.82 4.33
CA TYR A 229 -6.94 1.85 3.41
C TYR A 229 -5.90 1.29 2.45
N TRP A 230 -5.96 1.68 1.18
CA TRP A 230 -4.95 1.32 0.18
C TRP A 230 -4.70 2.47 -0.80
N ILE A 231 -3.52 2.47 -1.40
CA ILE A 231 -3.12 3.44 -2.41
C ILE A 231 -3.54 2.90 -3.78
N TRP A 232 -4.18 3.72 -4.59
CA TRP A 232 -4.53 3.39 -5.97
C TRP A 232 -3.81 4.29 -6.96
N PHE A 233 -3.50 3.74 -8.13
CA PHE A 233 -2.97 4.47 -9.28
C PHE A 233 -3.85 4.20 -10.49
N LYS A 234 -4.16 5.25 -11.25
CA LYS A 234 -4.97 5.16 -12.46
C LYS A 234 -4.21 5.73 -13.64
N THR A 235 -4.13 4.97 -14.72
CA THR A 235 -3.52 5.43 -15.96
C THR A 235 -4.46 6.33 -16.78
N VAL A 236 -3.92 7.07 -17.74
CA VAL A 236 -4.71 7.84 -18.73
C VAL A 236 -5.66 6.99 -19.59
N LYS A 237 -5.45 5.66 -19.61
CA LYS A 237 -6.33 4.69 -20.28
C LYS A 237 -7.37 4.07 -19.34
N GLY A 238 -7.40 4.47 -18.07
CA GLY A 238 -8.32 3.94 -17.07
C GLY A 238 -7.93 2.58 -16.49
N GLU A 239 -6.74 2.07 -16.79
CA GLU A 239 -6.18 0.91 -16.08
C GLU A 239 -5.80 1.32 -14.66
N GLU A 240 -6.21 0.51 -13.68
CA GLU A 240 -5.98 0.74 -12.26
C GLU A 240 -5.13 -0.37 -11.64
N VAL A 241 -4.23 0.01 -10.76
CA VAL A 241 -3.44 -0.87 -9.90
C VAL A 241 -3.47 -0.34 -8.47
N ILE A 242 -3.35 -1.24 -7.50
CA ILE A 242 -3.36 -0.85 -6.09
C ILE A 242 -2.12 -1.37 -5.36
N LEU A 243 -1.68 -0.58 -4.38
CA LEU A 243 -0.69 -0.95 -3.39
C LEU A 243 -1.35 -0.90 -2.02
N ASP A 244 -1.31 -2.04 -1.33
CA ASP A 244 -1.79 -2.16 0.04
C ASP A 244 -0.62 -2.55 0.95
N VAL A 245 -0.35 -1.72 1.95
CA VAL A 245 0.77 -1.89 2.89
C VAL A 245 0.30 -2.28 4.30
N SER A 246 -1.00 -2.50 4.49
CA SER A 246 -1.61 -2.75 5.81
C SER A 246 -2.21 -4.15 5.93
N MET A 247 -2.19 -4.97 4.88
CA MET A 247 -2.71 -6.35 4.94
C MET A 247 -1.85 -7.32 5.78
N TYR A 248 -0.60 -6.98 6.07
CA TYR A 248 0.30 -7.86 6.82
C TYR A 248 -0.15 -8.09 8.26
N GLN A 249 -0.74 -7.08 8.91
CA GLN A 249 -1.34 -7.23 10.24
C GLN A 249 -2.44 -8.29 10.27
N PHE A 250 -3.12 -8.49 9.12
CA PHE A 250 -4.14 -9.49 8.86
C PHE A 250 -3.58 -10.77 8.23
N ASN A 251 -2.31 -11.09 8.51
CA ASN A 251 -1.65 -12.32 8.07
C ASN A 251 -1.52 -12.49 6.54
N MET A 252 -1.69 -11.42 5.75
CA MET A 252 -1.29 -11.43 4.34
C MET A 252 0.24 -11.33 4.27
N CYS A 253 0.90 -12.48 4.29
CA CYS A 253 2.34 -12.60 4.46
C CYS A 253 3.16 -12.30 3.20
N LEU A 254 2.62 -11.51 2.26
CA LEU A 254 3.33 -11.14 1.04
C LEU A 254 4.32 -10.02 1.34
N MET A 255 5.59 -10.33 1.12
CA MET A 255 6.72 -9.44 1.32
C MET A 255 7.37 -9.18 -0.04
N VAL A 256 7.99 -8.01 -0.17
CA VAL A 256 8.77 -7.63 -1.35
C VAL A 256 10.18 -7.25 -0.92
N GLN A 257 11.17 -7.59 -1.76
CA GLN A 257 12.56 -7.26 -1.51
C GLN A 257 12.85 -5.78 -1.76
N MET A 258 13.55 -5.14 -0.83
CA MET A 258 13.76 -3.70 -0.86
C MET A 258 15.00 -3.26 -1.65
N GLN A 259 16.00 -4.13 -1.83
CA GLN A 259 17.24 -3.77 -2.52
C GLN A 259 16.98 -3.31 -3.98
N PRO A 260 17.59 -2.20 -4.45
CA PRO A 260 18.60 -1.38 -3.77
C PRO A 260 18.05 -0.16 -2.99
N TYR A 261 16.75 -0.08 -2.74
CA TYR A 261 16.15 1.08 -2.08
C TYR A 261 16.53 1.25 -0.61
N ASN A 262 16.91 0.18 0.06
CA ASN A 262 17.25 0.16 1.48
C ASN A 262 18.76 0.31 1.74
N GLU A 263 19.56 0.81 0.79
CA GLU A 263 21.00 1.06 1.01
C GLU A 263 21.26 1.96 2.24
N SER A 264 20.37 2.90 2.54
CA SER A 264 20.42 3.75 3.75
C SER A 264 19.90 3.08 5.02
N CYS A 265 19.21 1.95 4.90
CA CYS A 265 18.62 1.20 6.01
C CYS A 265 18.74 -0.32 5.75
N PRO A 266 19.97 -0.89 5.76
CA PRO A 266 20.21 -2.27 5.35
C PRO A 266 19.51 -3.30 6.24
N LEU A 267 19.06 -2.92 7.43
CA LEU A 267 18.33 -3.79 8.37
C LEU A 267 16.92 -4.19 7.86
N LEU A 268 16.36 -3.48 6.88
CA LEU A 268 15.05 -3.76 6.28
C LEU A 268 15.20 -4.38 4.89
N GLU A 269 15.45 -5.68 4.83
CA GLU A 269 15.59 -6.40 3.54
C GLU A 269 14.26 -6.63 2.83
N LEU A 270 13.19 -6.84 3.60
CA LEU A 270 11.85 -7.12 3.13
C LEU A 270 10.87 -6.11 3.74
N ALA A 271 9.89 -5.68 2.95
CA ALA A 271 8.76 -4.90 3.44
C ALA A 271 7.44 -5.59 3.06
N PRO A 272 6.41 -5.54 3.92
CA PRO A 272 5.11 -6.06 3.54
C PRO A 272 4.47 -5.19 2.45
N ALA A 273 3.97 -5.84 1.40
CA ALA A 273 3.21 -5.16 0.36
C ALA A 273 2.34 -6.15 -0.39
N PHE A 274 1.08 -5.80 -0.56
CA PHE A 274 0.17 -6.44 -1.48
C PHE A 274 -0.04 -5.54 -2.70
N TRP A 275 0.77 -5.79 -3.73
CA TRP A 275 0.63 -5.16 -5.04
C TRP A 275 -0.39 -5.93 -5.88
N ARG A 276 -1.51 -5.31 -6.22
CA ARG A 276 -2.54 -5.93 -7.06
C ARG A 276 -2.55 -5.24 -8.42
N ASP A 277 -1.93 -5.92 -9.35
CA ASP A 277 -1.77 -5.54 -10.74
C ASP A 277 -2.86 -6.15 -11.64
N ARG A 278 -2.74 -5.97 -12.96
CA ARG A 278 -3.67 -6.58 -13.92
C ARG A 278 -3.72 -8.10 -13.82
N VAL A 279 -2.59 -8.75 -13.59
CA VAL A 279 -2.49 -10.21 -13.53
C VAL A 279 -3.23 -10.74 -12.31
N ILE A 280 -2.97 -10.19 -11.14
CA ILE A 280 -3.63 -10.54 -9.89
C ILE A 280 -5.12 -10.21 -10.01
N ASN A 281 -5.49 -9.00 -10.43
CA ASN A 281 -6.89 -8.61 -10.57
C ASN A 281 -7.70 -9.53 -11.51
N ARG A 282 -7.07 -10.07 -12.56
CA ARG A 282 -7.71 -11.05 -13.46
C ARG A 282 -7.82 -12.45 -12.84
N ASN A 283 -6.87 -12.84 -11.99
CA ASN A 283 -6.68 -14.21 -11.55
C ASN A 283 -7.05 -14.48 -10.08
N THR A 284 -7.24 -13.46 -9.23
CA THR A 284 -7.63 -13.57 -7.80
C THR A 284 -8.98 -12.88 -7.55
N PRO A 285 -9.78 -13.32 -6.55
CA PRO A 285 -11.00 -12.59 -6.17
C PRO A 285 -10.61 -11.20 -5.64
N SER A 286 -11.54 -10.26 -5.63
CA SER A 286 -11.28 -9.00 -4.93
C SER A 286 -11.17 -9.28 -3.43
N LEU A 287 -10.06 -8.86 -2.84
CA LEU A 287 -9.92 -8.81 -1.38
C LEU A 287 -10.48 -7.53 -0.80
N HIS A 288 -10.74 -6.53 -1.63
CA HIS A 288 -11.18 -5.20 -1.22
C HIS A 288 -12.60 -4.94 -1.68
N THR A 289 -13.38 -4.32 -0.80
CA THR A 289 -14.67 -3.71 -1.08
C THR A 289 -14.53 -2.22 -0.82
N GLU A 290 -14.42 -1.44 -1.89
CA GLU A 290 -14.26 0.01 -1.79
C GLU A 290 -15.57 0.69 -1.41
N ARG A 291 -15.51 1.65 -0.49
CA ARG A 291 -16.62 2.55 -0.12
C ARG A 291 -16.41 3.95 -0.68
N GLN A 292 -15.19 4.46 -0.58
CA GLN A 292 -14.85 5.80 -1.03
C GLN A 292 -13.41 5.84 -1.49
N ARG A 293 -13.09 6.79 -2.37
CA ARG A 293 -11.70 7.15 -2.70
C ARG A 293 -11.55 8.64 -2.84
N LEU A 294 -10.35 9.14 -2.55
CA LEU A 294 -9.95 10.52 -2.74
C LEU A 294 -8.72 10.59 -3.63
N SER A 295 -8.73 11.50 -4.59
CA SER A 295 -7.54 11.83 -5.38
C SER A 295 -6.63 12.75 -4.57
N VAL A 296 -5.36 12.38 -4.43
CA VAL A 296 -4.33 13.27 -3.89
C VAL A 296 -3.80 14.17 -5.00
N LEU A 297 -3.63 13.63 -6.21
CA LEU A 297 -3.10 14.39 -7.34
C LEU A 297 -3.98 15.58 -7.74
N HIS A 298 -5.30 15.49 -7.56
CA HIS A 298 -6.23 16.54 -7.96
C HIS A 298 -6.78 17.37 -6.78
N ASN A 299 -6.27 17.17 -5.56
CA ASN A 299 -6.69 17.96 -4.41
C ASN A 299 -5.92 19.28 -4.34
N THR A 300 -6.61 20.39 -4.57
CA THR A 300 -6.01 21.74 -4.61
C THR A 300 -5.52 22.24 -3.26
N GLU A 301 -6.10 21.79 -2.15
CA GLU A 301 -5.61 22.13 -0.81
C GLU A 301 -4.24 21.47 -0.57
N LEU A 302 -4.10 20.20 -0.96
CA LEU A 302 -2.81 19.51 -0.89
C LEU A 302 -1.78 20.07 -1.88
N HIS A 303 -2.20 20.65 -3.00
CA HIS A 303 -1.27 21.38 -3.89
C HIS A 303 -0.62 22.56 -3.19
N ALA A 304 -1.38 23.30 -2.37
CA ALA A 304 -0.83 24.39 -1.58
C ALA A 304 0.22 23.87 -0.59
N VAL A 305 -0.08 22.77 0.11
CA VAL A 305 0.85 22.13 1.06
C VAL A 305 2.21 21.84 0.42
N VAL A 306 2.24 21.12 -0.70
CA VAL A 306 3.51 20.68 -1.32
C VAL A 306 4.25 21.80 -2.05
N THR A 307 3.57 22.86 -2.42
CA THR A 307 4.13 23.99 -3.16
C THR A 307 5.03 24.86 -2.27
N PHE A 308 4.66 25.04 -1.01
CA PHE A 308 5.40 25.86 -0.05
C PHE A 308 6.38 25.04 0.81
N GLY A 309 6.18 23.72 0.90
CA GLY A 309 6.78 22.89 1.93
C GLY A 309 7.45 21.60 1.46
N ARG A 310 8.25 21.64 0.37
CA ARG A 310 8.87 20.42 -0.20
C ARG A 310 9.60 19.54 0.81
N ASN A 311 10.26 20.14 1.81
CA ASN A 311 10.99 19.42 2.87
C ASN A 311 10.63 19.91 4.29
N THR A 312 9.65 20.81 4.42
CA THR A 312 9.22 21.39 5.70
C THR A 312 7.74 21.69 5.63
N LEU A 313 6.96 21.33 6.66
CA LEU A 313 5.54 21.66 6.72
C LEU A 313 5.32 22.83 7.68
N ARG A 314 4.47 23.77 7.27
CA ARG A 314 4.02 24.86 8.14
C ARG A 314 2.84 24.36 9.00
N PRO A 315 2.54 25.00 10.13
CA PRO A 315 1.39 24.62 10.95
C PRO A 315 0.05 24.61 10.16
N GLN A 316 -0.13 25.56 9.24
CA GLN A 316 -1.32 25.62 8.37
C GLN A 316 -1.42 24.45 7.39
N ASP A 317 -0.28 23.89 6.97
CA ASP A 317 -0.24 22.76 6.05
C ASP A 317 -0.75 21.48 6.74
N ALA A 318 -0.52 21.34 8.04
CA ALA A 318 -1.04 20.22 8.83
C ALA A 318 -2.57 20.16 8.81
N GLN A 319 -3.24 21.31 8.91
CA GLN A 319 -4.71 21.36 8.89
C GLN A 319 -5.30 20.86 7.56
N ALA A 320 -4.68 21.21 6.43
CA ALA A 320 -5.11 20.71 5.12
C ALA A 320 -4.94 19.19 4.99
N ILE A 321 -3.84 18.64 5.52
CA ILE A 321 -3.62 17.19 5.58
C ILE A 321 -4.70 16.52 6.44
N TRP A 322 -5.03 17.08 7.61
CA TRP A 322 -6.05 16.52 8.49
C TRP A 322 -7.46 16.61 7.89
N ASN A 323 -7.80 17.72 7.23
CA ASN A 323 -9.06 17.88 6.51
C ASN A 323 -9.19 16.90 5.34
N PHE A 324 -8.09 16.56 4.68
CA PHE A 324 -8.08 15.54 3.65
C PHE A 324 -8.34 14.15 4.26
N MET A 325 -7.66 13.81 5.35
CA MET A 325 -7.80 12.50 6.00
C MET A 325 -9.19 12.30 6.61
N SER A 326 -9.79 13.33 7.21
CA SER A 326 -11.11 13.25 7.83
C SER A 326 -12.24 12.96 6.83
N GLN A 327 -12.03 13.15 5.52
CA GLN A 327 -13.02 12.84 4.49
C GLN A 327 -13.22 11.34 4.25
N ILE A 328 -12.28 10.48 4.67
CA ILE A 328 -12.33 9.02 4.53
C ILE A 328 -12.10 8.26 5.83
N SER A 329 -12.00 8.97 6.97
CA SER A 329 -11.91 8.36 8.29
C SER A 329 -13.30 7.95 8.76
N SER A 330 -13.45 6.73 9.28
CA SER A 330 -14.72 6.28 9.88
C SER A 330 -15.01 6.95 11.24
N GLU A 331 -13.96 7.31 11.97
CA GLU A 331 -14.04 7.92 13.30
C GLU A 331 -13.23 9.23 13.38
N PRO A 332 -13.46 10.07 14.41
CA PRO A 332 -12.57 11.19 14.71
C PRO A 332 -11.13 10.70 14.93
N MET A 333 -10.23 11.16 14.07
CA MET A 333 -8.83 10.71 14.08
C MET A 333 -8.12 11.08 15.38
N PRO A 334 -7.43 10.13 16.05
CA PRO A 334 -6.61 10.44 17.22
C PRO A 334 -5.54 11.48 16.92
N GLU A 335 -5.23 12.34 17.89
CA GLU A 335 -4.23 13.39 17.73
C GLU A 335 -2.85 12.84 17.34
N ILE A 336 -2.47 11.68 17.88
CA ILE A 336 -1.21 11.04 17.55
C ILE A 336 -1.14 10.61 16.07
N GLU A 337 -2.25 10.15 15.48
CA GLU A 337 -2.30 9.78 14.06
C GLU A 337 -2.17 11.01 13.16
N ARG A 338 -2.83 12.10 13.55
CA ARG A 338 -2.71 13.40 12.88
C ARG A 338 -1.27 13.91 12.87
N GLN A 339 -0.58 13.79 14.00
CA GLN A 339 0.84 14.18 14.12
C GLN A 339 1.74 13.27 13.29
N MET A 340 1.53 11.96 13.33
CA MET A 340 2.32 10.99 12.57
C MET A 340 2.20 11.24 11.06
N ALA A 341 1.01 11.56 10.54
CA ALA A 341 0.83 11.88 9.12
C ALA A 341 1.73 13.05 8.66
N VAL A 342 1.86 14.11 9.47
CA VAL A 342 2.70 15.27 9.19
C VAL A 342 4.18 14.90 9.26
N ILE A 343 4.61 14.24 10.34
CA ILE A 343 6.01 13.83 10.55
C ILE A 343 6.48 12.90 9.44
N TRP A 344 5.70 11.87 9.12
CA TRP A 344 6.04 10.92 8.07
C TRP A 344 5.99 11.53 6.69
N THR A 345 5.15 12.55 6.44
CA THR A 345 5.18 13.28 5.16
C THR A 345 6.54 13.93 4.93
N VAL A 346 7.09 14.62 5.94
CA VAL A 346 8.42 15.24 5.85
C VAL A 346 9.50 14.17 5.65
N SER A 347 9.48 13.11 6.45
CA SER A 347 10.44 12.00 6.34
C SER A 347 10.40 11.35 4.95
N ASN A 348 9.20 11.04 4.45
CA ASN A 348 9.01 10.42 3.14
C ASN A 348 9.40 11.34 1.99
N CYS A 349 9.20 12.66 2.10
CA CYS A 349 9.73 13.62 1.14
C CYS A 349 11.26 13.58 1.05
N ILE A 350 11.94 13.52 2.19
CA ILE A 350 13.41 13.43 2.25
C ILE A 350 13.89 12.13 1.61
N GLN A 351 13.29 10.99 1.98
CA GLN A 351 13.65 9.68 1.42
C GLN A 351 13.38 9.61 -0.09
N MET A 352 12.21 10.10 -0.54
CA MET A 352 11.85 10.14 -1.95
C MET A 352 12.79 11.03 -2.76
N LYS A 353 13.18 12.19 -2.21
CA LYS A 353 14.18 13.06 -2.83
C LYS A 353 15.54 12.34 -2.99
N ALA A 354 16.03 11.69 -1.93
CA ALA A 354 17.28 10.93 -1.99
C ALA A 354 17.21 9.78 -3.02
N MET A 355 16.09 9.06 -3.07
CA MET A 355 15.81 8.02 -4.07
C MET A 355 15.83 8.58 -5.50
N LEU A 356 15.24 9.77 -5.69
CA LEU A 356 15.21 10.51 -6.96
C LEU A 356 16.62 10.95 -7.42
N GLU A 357 17.41 11.51 -6.51
CA GLU A 357 18.78 11.95 -6.79
C GLU A 357 19.71 10.77 -7.12
N ALA A 358 19.59 9.66 -6.38
CA ALA A 358 20.38 8.45 -6.58
C ALA A 358 19.94 7.59 -7.77
N GLN A 359 18.85 7.93 -8.46
CA GLN A 359 18.30 7.14 -9.56
C GLN A 359 18.01 5.67 -9.20
N ALA A 360 17.69 5.39 -7.93
CA ALA A 360 17.62 4.02 -7.41
C ALA A 360 16.57 3.16 -8.13
N TRP A 361 15.47 3.75 -8.61
CA TRP A 361 14.44 3.04 -9.38
C TRP A 361 14.92 2.47 -10.72
N LYS A 362 16.03 2.96 -11.26
CA LYS A 362 16.64 2.41 -12.48
C LYS A 362 17.47 1.16 -12.19
N ARG A 363 17.94 1.02 -10.95
CA ARG A 363 18.74 -0.11 -10.48
C ARG A 363 17.88 -1.25 -9.95
N TYR A 364 16.63 -0.96 -9.59
CA TYR A 364 15.67 -1.96 -9.12
C TYR A 364 15.28 -2.93 -10.24
N PRO A 365 15.22 -4.26 -10.00
CA PRO A 365 14.87 -5.23 -11.02
C PRO A 365 13.48 -4.98 -11.63
N PRO A 366 13.27 -5.18 -12.95
CA PRO A 366 11.97 -4.94 -13.59
C PRO A 366 10.82 -5.76 -13.00
N THR A 367 11.13 -6.93 -12.44
CA THR A 367 10.20 -7.78 -11.71
C THR A 367 10.65 -7.83 -10.25
N PRO A 368 9.89 -7.23 -9.32
CA PRO A 368 10.21 -7.30 -7.90
C PRO A 368 10.25 -8.74 -7.38
N THR A 369 11.26 -9.04 -6.58
CA THR A 369 11.36 -10.32 -5.88
C THR A 369 10.36 -10.34 -4.73
N LEU A 370 9.48 -11.34 -4.72
CA LEU A 370 8.50 -11.55 -3.68
C LEU A 370 8.95 -12.66 -2.73
N ALA A 371 8.61 -12.53 -1.46
CA ALA A 371 8.81 -13.54 -0.43
C ALA A 371 7.51 -13.74 0.36
N LEU A 372 7.37 -14.91 0.99
CA LEU A 372 6.26 -15.22 1.88
C LEU A 372 6.78 -15.43 3.30
N ASP A 373 6.27 -14.65 4.26
CA ASP A 373 6.56 -14.78 5.69
C ASP A 373 5.62 -15.78 6.37
N LEU A 374 5.74 -17.06 5.99
CA LEU A 374 4.84 -18.14 6.39
C LEU A 374 5.16 -18.70 7.78
N ASP A 375 4.14 -19.23 8.47
CA ASP A 375 4.33 -19.99 9.71
C ASP A 375 4.96 -21.37 9.43
N PRO A 376 5.64 -22.01 10.41
CA PRO A 376 6.15 -23.37 10.27
C PRO A 376 5.05 -24.34 9.86
N GLY A 377 5.28 -25.11 8.79
CA GLY A 377 4.31 -26.08 8.26
C GLY A 377 3.34 -25.53 7.20
N GLU A 378 3.31 -24.21 6.95
CA GLU A 378 2.47 -23.62 5.88
C GLU A 378 3.13 -23.69 4.49
N ARG A 379 4.45 -23.91 4.40
CA ARG A 379 5.07 -24.33 3.15
C ARG A 379 4.58 -25.74 2.87
N GLY A 380 3.53 -25.87 2.06
CA GLY A 380 3.19 -27.14 1.44
C GLY A 380 4.47 -27.71 0.81
N GLY A 381 4.68 -29.02 0.94
CA GLY A 381 5.66 -29.71 0.11
C GLY A 381 5.45 -29.32 -1.35
N ASP A 382 6.50 -29.40 -2.16
CA ASP A 382 6.44 -29.18 -3.61
C ASP A 382 5.46 -30.18 -4.25
N ASP A 383 4.16 -29.93 -4.11
CA ASP A 383 3.11 -30.83 -4.55
C ASP A 383 2.44 -30.22 -5.79
N GLU A 384 2.35 -31.04 -6.84
CA GLU A 384 1.75 -30.80 -8.14
C GLU A 384 0.24 -30.42 -8.19
N PRO A 385 -0.62 -30.40 -7.12
CA PRO A 385 -2.02 -30.00 -7.24
C PRO A 385 -2.28 -28.53 -7.65
N ALA A 386 -1.25 -27.69 -7.65
CA ALA A 386 -1.39 -26.25 -7.89
C ALA A 386 -1.95 -25.90 -9.29
N GLU A 387 -1.61 -26.67 -10.33
CA GLU A 387 -2.00 -26.31 -11.69
C GLU A 387 -3.46 -26.63 -12.02
N GLU A 388 -3.96 -27.79 -11.56
CA GLU A 388 -5.35 -28.20 -11.77
C GLU A 388 -6.34 -27.33 -11.00
N TRP A 389 -6.03 -27.02 -9.74
CA TRP A 389 -6.81 -26.09 -8.95
C TRP A 389 -6.84 -24.71 -9.61
N THR A 390 -5.70 -24.22 -10.09
CA THR A 390 -5.62 -22.94 -10.81
C THR A 390 -6.50 -22.94 -12.07
N LYS A 391 -6.49 -24.04 -12.85
CA LYS A 391 -7.35 -24.21 -14.03
C LYS A 391 -8.84 -24.21 -13.64
N PHE A 392 -9.20 -24.91 -12.57
CA PHE A 392 -10.56 -24.93 -12.03
C PHE A 392 -11.01 -23.52 -11.59
N LEU A 393 -10.19 -22.83 -10.80
CA LEU A 393 -10.47 -21.50 -10.27
C LEU A 393 -10.73 -20.49 -11.40
N LYS A 394 -9.93 -20.54 -12.47
CA LYS A 394 -10.12 -19.71 -13.68
C LYS A 394 -11.47 -19.98 -14.36
N LYS A 395 -11.91 -21.24 -14.46
CA LYS A 395 -13.21 -21.61 -15.02
C LYS A 395 -14.36 -21.12 -14.14
N TRP A 396 -14.27 -21.36 -12.84
CA TRP A 396 -15.27 -20.95 -11.86
C TRP A 396 -15.50 -19.43 -11.86
N LYS A 397 -14.44 -18.61 -11.93
CA LYS A 397 -14.59 -17.15 -12.02
C LYS A 397 -15.27 -16.67 -13.29
N LYS A 398 -14.97 -17.30 -14.43
CA LYS A 398 -15.68 -16.98 -15.68
C LYS A 398 -17.18 -17.25 -15.53
N LEU A 399 -17.55 -18.32 -14.82
CA LEU A 399 -18.95 -18.63 -14.51
C LEU A 399 -19.57 -17.58 -13.59
N LYS A 400 -18.90 -17.25 -12.47
CA LYS A 400 -19.37 -16.24 -11.50
C LYS A 400 -19.53 -14.86 -12.13
N LYS A 401 -18.57 -14.40 -12.95
CA LYS A 401 -18.63 -13.11 -13.66
C LYS A 401 -19.80 -13.01 -14.64
N ARG A 402 -20.28 -14.16 -15.15
CA ARG A 402 -21.45 -14.24 -16.04
C ARG A 402 -22.78 -14.38 -15.29
N GLY A 403 -22.76 -14.27 -13.95
CA GLY A 403 -23.94 -14.55 -13.11
C GLY A 403 -24.34 -16.02 -13.07
N GLY A 404 -23.49 -16.93 -13.55
CA GLY A 404 -23.81 -18.35 -13.69
C GLY A 404 -23.70 -19.17 -12.40
N THR A 405 -23.31 -18.56 -11.28
CA THR A 405 -23.30 -19.21 -9.97
C THR A 405 -23.28 -18.18 -8.84
N ALA A 406 -24.03 -18.46 -7.78
CA ALA A 406 -23.97 -17.74 -6.50
C ALA A 406 -23.03 -18.41 -5.49
N GLU A 407 -22.43 -19.55 -5.86
CA GLU A 407 -21.52 -20.35 -5.04
C GLU A 407 -20.37 -19.50 -4.47
N SER A 408 -19.94 -19.81 -3.24
CA SER A 408 -18.76 -19.21 -2.64
C SER A 408 -17.48 -19.89 -3.16
N ILE A 409 -16.32 -19.24 -2.99
CA ILE A 409 -15.04 -19.87 -3.39
C ILE A 409 -14.74 -21.12 -2.54
N ALA A 410 -15.21 -21.16 -1.29
CA ALA A 410 -15.04 -22.28 -0.39
C ALA A 410 -15.86 -23.50 -0.86
N ASP A 411 -17.10 -23.29 -1.29
CA ASP A 411 -17.94 -24.35 -1.84
C ASP A 411 -17.35 -24.88 -3.15
N ALA A 412 -16.85 -23.96 -4.00
CA ALA A 412 -16.16 -24.32 -5.24
C ALA A 412 -14.91 -25.17 -4.99
N PHE A 413 -14.15 -24.86 -3.93
CA PHE A 413 -12.99 -25.64 -3.51
C PHE A 413 -13.39 -27.03 -2.99
N LYS A 414 -14.38 -27.12 -2.10
CA LYS A 414 -14.90 -28.40 -1.62
C LYS A 414 -15.37 -29.29 -2.77
N ARG A 415 -16.07 -28.72 -3.74
CA ARG A 415 -16.52 -29.43 -4.94
C ARG A 415 -15.37 -29.90 -5.82
N TRP A 416 -14.31 -29.10 -5.96
CA TRP A 416 -13.09 -29.52 -6.65
C TRP A 416 -12.38 -30.65 -5.91
N GLN A 417 -12.24 -30.57 -4.59
CA GLN A 417 -11.64 -31.64 -3.79
C GLN A 417 -12.41 -32.96 -3.93
N GLN A 418 -13.75 -32.90 -3.87
CA GLN A 418 -14.61 -34.07 -4.11
C GLN A 418 -14.40 -34.66 -5.51
N LYS A 419 -14.16 -33.81 -6.51
CA LYS A 419 -13.92 -34.23 -7.90
C LYS A 419 -12.53 -34.85 -8.10
N VAL A 420 -11.51 -34.39 -7.37
CA VAL A 420 -10.15 -34.95 -7.46
C VAL A 420 -10.04 -36.24 -6.66
N ALA A 421 -10.84 -36.40 -5.61
CA ALA A 421 -10.89 -37.61 -4.78
C ALA A 421 -11.73 -38.75 -5.39
N ALA A 422 -12.49 -38.48 -6.47
CA ALA A 422 -13.34 -39.44 -7.18
C ALA A 422 -12.71 -39.78 -8.54
#